data_AF-A0AAV7D7I9-F1
#
_entry.id   AF-A0AAV7D7I9-F1
#
_cell.length_a   1.000
_cell.length_b   1.000
_cell.length_c   1.000
_cell.angle_alpha   90.00
_cell.angle_beta   90.00
_cell.angle_gamma   90.00
#
_symmetry.space_group_name_H-M   'P 1'
#
loop_
_entity.id
_entity.type
_entity.pdbx_description
1 polymer ?
#
loop_
_entity_poly.entity_id
_entity_poly.type
_entity_poly.pdbx_seq_one_letter_code
_entity_poly.pdbx_strand_id
1 'polypeptide(L)'
;MMLMMNYAGTGAGNTATEKVQKNPNYLMANERMNLMNMAKLSIKGLIESALNLGRTLDSDYAPLQQFFVVMEHCLKHGLKAKKTFLGQNKSFWGPLELVEKLVPEAAEITASVKDLPGLRTPVGRGRAWLRLALMQKKLSEYMKALINRKDLLSEFYEPNALMMEEEGAIISGLLVGLNVIDANFCMKGEDLDSQVGVIDFSMYLKEGPIAKSSEEDVEKELEVQIGMKQEMEMAMKMLDRDVCEKQEALVALRQQLDDLRALKHELSFKLQSSDLALKQKNELNSRLEEKTNQMAATIKQLEHRLRGAVRDRLDAEEANRLFKQDFGDKIESLQMEVDRLRKQCLHYEKEQKKEAKRRPSGNQIVKEVPENKYSPLRIPHLLQKNMSAQNKGVPENVKQAVNEMNSTAHNRYVFLDGRTINAPACCMWF
;
A
#
# COMPACT_ATOMS: atom_id res chain seq x y z
N MET A 1 -15.67 -40.65 2.11
CA MET A 1 -15.25 -42.01 1.71
C MET A 1 -16.53 -42.83 1.62
N MET A 2 -17.11 -42.92 0.40
CA MET A 2 -18.43 -43.52 0.15
C MET A 2 -18.30 -45.06 0.12
N LEU A 3 -19.17 -45.75 0.86
CA LEU A 3 -19.29 -47.22 0.79
C LEU A 3 -19.59 -47.65 -0.65
N MET A 4 -18.70 -48.47 -1.20
CA MET A 4 -18.93 -49.19 -2.45
C MET A 4 -19.84 -50.39 -2.14
N MET A 5 -21.15 -50.21 -2.28
CA MET A 5 -22.06 -51.36 -2.37
C MET A 5 -21.97 -51.95 -3.78
N ASN A 6 -20.95 -52.78 -4.02
CA ASN A 6 -20.90 -53.63 -5.21
C ASN A 6 -21.68 -54.92 -4.91
N TYR A 7 -22.86 -55.06 -5.52
CA TYR A 7 -23.53 -56.35 -5.67
C TYR A 7 -22.64 -57.26 -6.53
N ALA A 8 -21.94 -58.20 -5.90
CA ALA A 8 -21.13 -59.20 -6.59
C ALA A 8 -22.02 -60.39 -7.00
N GLY A 9 -22.41 -60.42 -8.28
CA GLY A 9 -22.73 -61.66 -8.97
C GLY A 9 -21.47 -62.51 -9.14
N THR A 10 -21.61 -63.80 -8.88
CA THR A 10 -20.56 -64.83 -8.85
C THR A 10 -19.90 -65.05 -10.22
N GLY A 11 -18.57 -65.28 -10.22
CA GLY A 11 -17.90 -66.06 -11.25
C GLY A 11 -16.67 -65.45 -11.94
N ALA A 12 -15.49 -65.81 -11.43
CA ALA A 12 -14.22 -66.08 -12.11
C ALA A 12 -13.65 -65.08 -13.15
N GLY A 13 -12.49 -64.48 -12.83
CA GLY A 13 -11.58 -63.92 -13.84
C GLY A 13 -10.76 -62.72 -13.36
N ASN A 14 -9.77 -62.97 -12.50
CA ASN A 14 -8.76 -61.98 -12.10
C ASN A 14 -7.96 -61.48 -13.31
N THR A 15 -7.93 -60.15 -13.50
CA THR A 15 -6.90 -59.28 -14.14
C THR A 15 -7.49 -57.98 -14.71
N ALA A 16 -8.83 -57.84 -14.81
CA ALA A 16 -9.48 -56.63 -15.32
C ALA A 16 -9.89 -55.61 -14.23
N THR A 17 -9.95 -56.01 -12.97
CA THR A 17 -10.58 -55.25 -11.87
C THR A 17 -9.75 -54.07 -11.34
N GLU A 18 -8.42 -54.06 -11.52
CA GLU A 18 -7.58 -52.94 -11.04
C GLU A 18 -7.59 -51.71 -11.95
N LYS A 19 -7.99 -51.85 -13.22
CA LYS A 19 -8.03 -50.72 -14.18
C LYS A 19 -9.35 -49.95 -14.20
N VAL A 20 -10.40 -50.48 -13.55
CA VAL A 20 -11.74 -49.85 -13.52
C VAL A 20 -11.82 -48.73 -12.46
N GLN A 21 -10.97 -48.76 -11.43
CA GLN A 21 -11.06 -47.88 -10.25
C GLN A 21 -10.56 -46.42 -10.45
N LYS A 22 -10.05 -46.03 -11.63
CA LYS A 22 -9.43 -44.70 -11.85
C LYS A 22 -9.93 -43.93 -13.07
N ASN A 23 -11.10 -44.27 -13.63
CA ASN A 23 -11.73 -43.42 -14.63
C ASN A 23 -12.64 -42.39 -13.93
N PRO A 24 -12.36 -41.07 -14.03
CA PRO A 24 -13.20 -40.02 -13.42
C PRO A 24 -14.69 -40.13 -13.82
N ASN A 25 -14.96 -40.62 -15.03
CA ASN A 25 -16.33 -40.81 -15.52
C ASN A 25 -17.06 -41.97 -14.82
N TYR A 26 -16.36 -43.04 -14.45
CA TYR A 26 -16.93 -44.17 -13.72
C TYR A 26 -17.23 -43.80 -12.27
N LEU A 27 -16.32 -43.06 -11.63
CA LEU A 27 -16.51 -42.57 -10.27
C LEU A 27 -17.75 -41.65 -10.17
N MET A 28 -17.86 -40.68 -11.10
CA MET A 28 -19.02 -39.78 -11.16
C MET A 28 -20.33 -40.53 -11.41
N ALA A 29 -20.33 -41.57 -12.25
CA ALA A 29 -21.53 -42.38 -12.48
C ALA A 29 -21.97 -43.16 -11.23
N ASN A 30 -21.02 -43.72 -10.48
CA ASN A 30 -21.33 -44.38 -9.22
C ASN A 30 -21.84 -43.40 -8.16
N GLU A 31 -21.25 -42.20 -8.08
CA GLU A 31 -21.73 -41.16 -7.16
C GLU A 31 -23.17 -40.74 -7.47
N ARG A 32 -23.53 -40.58 -8.74
CA ARG A 32 -24.93 -40.32 -9.16
C ARG A 32 -25.87 -41.44 -8.74
N MET A 33 -25.51 -42.68 -9.02
CA MET A 33 -26.31 -43.86 -8.67
C MET A 33 -26.54 -43.93 -7.15
N ASN A 34 -25.49 -43.68 -6.36
CA ASN A 34 -25.58 -43.66 -4.90
C ASN A 34 -26.52 -42.55 -4.40
N LEU A 35 -26.38 -41.32 -4.92
CA LEU A 35 -27.26 -40.21 -4.55
C LEU A 35 -28.71 -40.46 -4.96
N MET A 36 -28.95 -41.05 -6.12
CA MET A 36 -30.29 -41.45 -6.55
C MET A 36 -30.91 -42.47 -5.60
N ASN A 37 -30.16 -43.49 -5.20
CA ASN A 37 -30.63 -44.51 -4.26
C ASN A 37 -30.93 -43.90 -2.88
N MET A 38 -30.08 -42.99 -2.41
CA MET A 38 -30.32 -42.24 -1.17
C MET A 38 -31.57 -41.36 -1.27
N ALA A 39 -31.77 -40.66 -2.39
CA ALA A 39 -32.97 -39.87 -2.63
C ALA A 39 -34.23 -40.76 -2.65
N LYS A 40 -34.17 -41.91 -3.31
CA LYS A 40 -35.27 -42.88 -3.37
C LYS A 40 -35.65 -43.39 -1.98
N LEU A 41 -34.67 -43.80 -1.17
CA LEU A 41 -34.90 -44.26 0.20
C LEU A 41 -35.45 -43.13 1.07
N SER A 42 -34.89 -41.93 0.97
CA SER A 42 -35.33 -40.78 1.77
C SER A 42 -36.75 -40.33 1.41
N ILE A 43 -37.11 -40.28 0.12
CA ILE A 43 -38.45 -39.91 -0.35
C ILE A 43 -39.46 -40.96 0.12
N LYS A 44 -39.15 -42.25 -0.10
CA LYS A 44 -40.03 -43.35 0.33
C LYS A 44 -40.25 -43.33 1.85
N GLY A 45 -39.17 -43.29 2.63
CA GLY A 45 -39.24 -43.29 4.09
C GLY A 45 -39.97 -42.07 4.64
N LEU A 46 -39.78 -40.89 4.02
CA LEU A 46 -40.51 -39.68 4.40
C LEU A 46 -42.02 -39.83 4.14
N ILE A 47 -42.43 -40.33 2.97
CA ILE A 47 -43.85 -40.53 2.64
C ILE A 47 -44.48 -41.52 3.62
N GLU A 48 -43.87 -42.70 3.80
CA GLU A 48 -44.39 -43.75 4.70
C GLU A 48 -44.50 -43.24 6.14
N SER A 49 -43.46 -42.57 6.65
CA SER A 49 -43.45 -42.06 8.03
C SER A 49 -44.45 -40.91 8.23
N ALA A 50 -44.60 -40.03 7.24
CA ALA A 50 -45.54 -38.92 7.30
C ALA A 50 -47.00 -39.40 7.26
N LEU A 51 -47.31 -40.37 6.40
CA LEU A 51 -48.65 -40.98 6.32
C LEU A 51 -49.01 -41.73 7.60
N ASN A 52 -48.04 -42.44 8.21
CA ASN A 52 -48.23 -43.10 9.50
C ASN A 52 -48.46 -42.11 10.65
N LEU A 53 -47.83 -40.94 10.60
CA LEU A 53 -47.96 -39.90 11.63
C LEU A 53 -49.30 -39.15 11.53
N GLY A 54 -49.82 -38.93 10.32
CA GLY A 54 -51.16 -38.39 10.06
C GLY A 54 -51.38 -36.93 10.48
N ARG A 55 -50.33 -36.16 10.77
CA ARG A 55 -50.38 -34.74 11.16
C ARG A 55 -49.45 -33.88 10.29
N THR A 56 -49.65 -32.56 10.33
CA THR A 56 -48.75 -31.60 9.69
C THR A 56 -47.33 -31.74 10.25
N LEU A 57 -46.35 -31.83 9.35
CA LEU A 57 -44.94 -31.95 9.69
C LEU A 57 -44.33 -30.57 10.04
N ASP A 58 -43.53 -30.55 11.09
CA ASP A 58 -42.73 -29.40 11.53
C ASP A 58 -41.28 -29.51 11.04
N SER A 59 -40.46 -28.49 11.31
CA SER A 59 -39.05 -28.43 10.91
C SER A 59 -38.15 -29.44 11.64
N ASP A 60 -38.62 -30.00 12.75
CA ASP A 60 -37.84 -30.84 13.65
C ASP A 60 -38.03 -32.33 13.35
N TYR A 61 -38.92 -32.65 12.40
CA TYR A 61 -39.20 -34.01 11.98
C TYR A 61 -38.00 -34.64 11.25
N ALA A 62 -37.33 -35.61 11.89
CA ALA A 62 -36.08 -36.19 11.41
C ALA A 62 -36.12 -36.76 9.97
N PRO A 63 -37.14 -37.55 9.54
CA PRO A 63 -37.21 -38.03 8.15
C PRO A 63 -37.25 -36.89 7.12
N LEU A 64 -37.84 -35.75 7.50
CA LEU A 64 -37.94 -34.58 6.64
C LEU A 64 -36.64 -33.77 6.60
N GLN A 65 -35.94 -33.63 7.74
CA GLN A 65 -34.61 -33.04 7.77
C GLN A 65 -33.65 -33.82 6.87
N GLN A 66 -33.67 -35.16 7.00
CA GLN A 66 -32.88 -36.06 6.17
C GLN A 66 -33.18 -35.89 4.67
N PHE A 67 -34.45 -35.77 4.30
CA PHE A 67 -34.86 -35.48 2.93
C PHE A 67 -34.23 -34.19 2.39
N PHE A 68 -34.28 -33.08 3.14
CA PHE A 68 -33.68 -31.83 2.68
C PHE A 68 -32.17 -31.92 2.55
N VAL A 69 -31.49 -32.66 3.45
CA VAL A 69 -30.05 -32.91 3.34
C VAL A 69 -29.73 -33.70 2.07
N VAL A 70 -30.46 -34.78 1.79
CA VAL A 70 -30.25 -35.60 0.59
C VAL A 70 -30.52 -34.79 -0.69
N MET A 71 -31.59 -33.99 -0.71
CA MET A 71 -31.90 -33.10 -1.85
C MET A 71 -30.82 -32.05 -2.08
N GLU A 72 -30.28 -31.45 -1.02
CA GLU A 72 -29.16 -30.51 -1.13
C GLU A 72 -27.92 -31.18 -1.76
N HIS A 73 -27.60 -32.42 -1.38
CA HIS A 73 -26.50 -33.17 -1.98
C HIS A 73 -26.74 -33.49 -3.46
N CYS A 74 -27.96 -33.89 -3.82
CA CYS A 74 -28.34 -34.13 -5.22
C CYS A 74 -28.16 -32.86 -6.08
N LEU A 75 -28.59 -31.71 -5.57
CA LEU A 75 -28.46 -30.42 -6.26
C LEU A 75 -27.04 -29.87 -6.27
N LYS A 76 -26.15 -30.32 -5.36
CA LYS A 76 -24.74 -29.92 -5.37
C LYS A 76 -23.87 -30.77 -6.28
N HIS A 77 -24.28 -32.00 -6.59
CA HIS A 77 -23.49 -32.94 -7.37
C HIS A 77 -23.21 -32.42 -8.78
N GLY A 78 -21.93 -32.24 -9.11
CA GLY A 78 -21.47 -31.78 -10.43
C GLY A 78 -21.69 -30.29 -10.69
N LEU A 79 -21.88 -29.45 -9.66
CA LEU A 79 -21.86 -27.99 -9.82
C LEU A 79 -20.48 -27.52 -10.29
N LYS A 80 -20.48 -26.60 -11.26
CA LYS A 80 -19.27 -25.98 -11.80
C LYS A 80 -18.60 -25.10 -10.74
N ALA A 81 -17.32 -25.33 -10.51
CA ALA A 81 -16.52 -24.55 -9.57
C ALA A 81 -16.10 -23.15 -10.11
N LYS A 82 -16.44 -22.83 -11.36
CA LYS A 82 -15.84 -21.73 -12.13
C LYS A 82 -16.40 -20.37 -11.71
N LYS A 83 -15.50 -19.46 -11.33
CA LYS A 83 -15.81 -18.03 -11.13
C LYS A 83 -16.00 -17.38 -12.50
N THR A 84 -17.23 -17.07 -12.87
CA THR A 84 -17.51 -16.11 -13.95
C THR A 84 -16.99 -14.73 -13.51
N PHE A 85 -16.42 -13.95 -14.43
CA PHE A 85 -15.80 -12.63 -14.17
C PHE A 85 -16.76 -11.59 -13.53
N LEU A 86 -18.06 -11.91 -13.46
CA LEU A 86 -19.14 -11.14 -12.84
C LEU A 86 -19.69 -11.69 -11.51
N GLY A 87 -19.04 -12.68 -10.88
CA GLY A 87 -19.20 -12.90 -9.44
C GLY A 87 -20.51 -13.54 -8.92
N GLN A 88 -21.18 -14.40 -9.68
CA GLN A 88 -22.29 -15.24 -9.19
C GLN A 88 -22.10 -16.69 -9.71
N ASN A 89 -22.34 -17.80 -9.01
CA ASN A 89 -22.72 -18.12 -7.63
C ASN A 89 -22.23 -19.57 -7.40
N LYS A 90 -21.43 -19.88 -6.36
CA LYS A 90 -20.90 -21.25 -6.11
C LYS A 90 -21.88 -22.18 -5.37
N SER A 91 -23.18 -21.87 -5.40
CA SER A 91 -24.19 -22.57 -4.62
C SER A 91 -25.26 -23.14 -5.53
N PHE A 92 -25.91 -24.21 -5.06
CA PHE A 92 -27.08 -24.81 -5.69
C PHE A 92 -28.30 -23.86 -5.76
N TRP A 93 -28.23 -22.69 -5.11
CA TRP A 93 -29.22 -21.62 -5.27
C TRP A 93 -29.28 -21.04 -6.68
N GLY A 94 -28.15 -20.93 -7.40
CA GLY A 94 -28.12 -20.36 -8.75
C GLY A 94 -29.08 -21.06 -9.72
N PRO A 95 -29.04 -22.41 -9.81
CA PRO A 95 -30.04 -23.18 -10.56
C PRO A 95 -31.48 -22.93 -10.11
N LEU A 96 -31.74 -22.82 -8.81
CA LEU A 96 -33.09 -22.62 -8.28
C LEU A 96 -33.66 -21.23 -8.64
N GLU A 97 -32.82 -20.21 -8.78
CA GLU A 97 -33.22 -18.89 -9.29
C GLU A 97 -33.71 -18.94 -10.74
N LEU A 98 -33.40 -19.98 -11.52
CA LEU A 98 -33.98 -20.14 -12.85
C LEU A 98 -35.45 -20.55 -12.80
N VAL A 99 -35.92 -21.16 -11.71
CA VAL A 99 -37.29 -21.68 -11.63
C VAL A 99 -38.31 -20.56 -11.79
N GLU A 100 -38.10 -19.39 -11.19
CA GLU A 100 -39.03 -18.25 -11.32
C GLU A 100 -39.19 -17.78 -12.78
N LYS A 101 -38.18 -18.01 -13.63
CA LYS A 101 -38.22 -17.70 -15.07
C LYS A 101 -38.93 -18.76 -15.90
N LEU A 102 -39.00 -20.00 -15.40
CA LEU A 102 -39.61 -21.14 -16.08
C LEU A 102 -41.06 -21.39 -15.62
N VAL A 103 -41.32 -21.15 -14.34
CA VAL A 103 -42.61 -21.33 -13.66
C VAL A 103 -42.90 -20.06 -12.85
N PRO A 104 -43.73 -19.14 -13.36
CA PRO A 104 -43.98 -17.83 -12.74
C PRO A 104 -44.47 -17.90 -11.29
N GLU A 105 -45.15 -18.98 -10.90
CA GLU A 105 -45.65 -19.19 -9.54
C GLU A 105 -44.52 -19.32 -8.50
N ALA A 106 -43.32 -19.75 -8.93
CA ALA A 106 -42.16 -19.81 -8.05
C ALA A 106 -41.60 -18.41 -7.70
N ALA A 107 -42.06 -17.34 -8.36
CA ALA A 107 -41.62 -15.97 -8.07
C ALA A 107 -41.97 -15.55 -6.63
N GLU A 108 -43.11 -16.00 -6.10
CA GLU A 108 -43.54 -15.69 -4.74
C GLU A 108 -42.55 -16.24 -3.69
N ILE A 109 -42.21 -17.53 -3.79
CA ILE A 109 -41.25 -18.15 -2.85
C ILE A 109 -39.84 -17.63 -3.08
N THR A 110 -39.48 -17.29 -4.32
CA THR A 110 -38.16 -16.76 -4.66
C THR A 110 -37.96 -15.35 -4.09
N ALA A 111 -39.00 -14.51 -4.13
CA ALA A 111 -39.01 -13.23 -3.42
C ALA A 111 -38.95 -13.44 -1.90
N SER A 112 -39.78 -14.36 -1.38
CA SER A 112 -39.85 -14.65 0.07
C SER A 112 -38.51 -15.06 0.68
N VAL A 113 -37.70 -15.87 -0.02
CA VAL A 113 -36.35 -16.23 0.48
C VAL A 113 -35.32 -15.12 0.35
N LYS A 114 -35.49 -14.19 -0.60
CA LYS A 114 -34.62 -13.01 -0.75
C LYS A 114 -34.86 -12.00 0.38
N ASP A 115 -36.10 -11.89 0.83
CA ASP A 115 -36.53 -10.97 1.88
C ASP A 115 -36.53 -11.58 3.29
N LEU A 116 -36.17 -12.86 3.44
CA LEU A 116 -36.19 -13.55 4.73
C LEU A 116 -35.16 -12.94 5.71
N PRO A 117 -35.59 -12.38 6.86
CA PRO A 117 -34.68 -11.76 7.81
C PRO A 117 -33.73 -12.80 8.42
N GLY A 118 -32.46 -12.42 8.58
CA GLY A 118 -31.41 -13.29 9.11
C GLY A 118 -30.75 -14.21 8.08
N LEU A 119 -31.26 -14.30 6.85
CA LEU A 119 -30.71 -15.16 5.80
C LEU A 119 -29.68 -14.41 4.93
N ARG A 120 -28.40 -14.78 5.05
CA ARG A 120 -27.28 -14.07 4.43
C ARG A 120 -26.62 -14.86 3.30
N THR A 121 -26.63 -16.20 3.36
CA THR A 121 -25.89 -17.00 2.39
C THR A 121 -26.76 -17.51 1.23
N PRO A 122 -26.20 -17.67 0.01
CA PRO A 122 -26.90 -18.35 -1.08
C PRO A 122 -27.30 -19.79 -0.72
N VAL A 123 -26.51 -20.51 0.08
CA VAL A 123 -26.83 -21.87 0.54
C VAL A 123 -28.08 -21.85 1.42
N GLY A 124 -28.15 -20.92 2.37
CA GLY A 124 -29.33 -20.70 3.21
C GLY A 124 -30.58 -20.36 2.38
N ARG A 125 -30.44 -19.51 1.34
CA ARG A 125 -31.52 -19.23 0.39
C ARG A 125 -32.03 -20.47 -0.31
N GLY A 126 -31.14 -21.32 -0.83
CA GLY A 126 -31.52 -22.60 -1.41
C GLY A 126 -32.25 -23.51 -0.43
N ARG A 127 -31.81 -23.56 0.83
CA ARG A 127 -32.45 -24.35 1.90
C ARG A 127 -33.85 -23.85 2.26
N ALA A 128 -34.02 -22.54 2.37
CA ALA A 128 -35.31 -21.92 2.62
C ALA A 128 -36.26 -22.17 1.43
N TRP A 129 -35.74 -22.07 0.21
CA TRP A 129 -36.52 -22.24 -1.00
C TRP A 129 -37.03 -23.66 -1.15
N LEU A 130 -36.21 -24.67 -0.87
CA LEU A 130 -36.64 -26.09 -0.88
C LEU A 130 -37.78 -26.34 0.12
N ARG A 131 -37.69 -25.73 1.30
CA ARG A 131 -38.75 -25.80 2.33
C ARG A 131 -40.05 -25.15 1.86
N LEU A 132 -39.98 -23.94 1.31
CA LEU A 132 -41.15 -23.25 0.76
C LEU A 132 -41.78 -23.99 -0.43
N ALA A 133 -40.96 -24.51 -1.34
CA ALA A 133 -41.43 -25.30 -2.48
C ALA A 133 -42.16 -26.58 -2.05
N LEU A 134 -41.69 -27.22 -0.96
CA LEU A 134 -42.37 -28.37 -0.37
C LEU A 134 -43.69 -27.95 0.30
N MET A 135 -43.72 -26.85 1.05
CA MET A 135 -44.97 -26.32 1.64
C MET A 135 -46.02 -25.98 0.56
N GLN A 136 -45.58 -25.45 -0.58
CA GLN A 136 -46.44 -25.20 -1.74
C GLN A 136 -46.87 -26.47 -2.48
N LYS A 137 -46.33 -27.65 -2.13
CA LYS A 137 -46.56 -28.94 -2.83
C LYS A 137 -46.19 -28.89 -4.32
N LYS A 138 -45.22 -28.04 -4.68
CA LYS A 138 -44.77 -27.81 -6.07
C LYS A 138 -43.31 -28.17 -6.32
N LEU A 139 -42.61 -28.72 -5.33
CA LEU A 139 -41.20 -29.09 -5.45
C LEU A 139 -40.93 -30.01 -6.65
N SER A 140 -41.79 -31.00 -6.91
CA SER A 140 -41.64 -31.91 -8.05
C SER A 140 -41.80 -31.21 -9.40
N GLU A 141 -42.78 -30.31 -9.52
CA GLU A 141 -43.03 -29.50 -10.70
C GLU A 141 -41.85 -28.58 -11.02
N TYR A 142 -41.32 -27.90 -10.01
CA TYR A 142 -40.18 -27.01 -10.15
C TYR A 142 -38.90 -27.76 -10.57
N MET A 143 -38.63 -28.92 -9.95
CA MET A 143 -37.47 -29.74 -10.33
C MET A 143 -37.61 -30.26 -11.77
N LYS A 144 -38.81 -30.70 -12.16
CA LYS A 144 -39.11 -31.12 -13.53
C LYS A 144 -38.90 -29.99 -14.54
N ALA A 145 -39.30 -28.76 -14.21
CA ALA A 145 -39.07 -27.61 -15.08
C ALA A 145 -37.58 -27.34 -15.32
N LEU A 146 -36.74 -27.46 -14.28
CA LEU A 146 -35.29 -27.30 -14.39
C LEU A 146 -34.64 -28.35 -15.30
N ILE A 147 -34.90 -29.63 -15.05
CA ILE A 147 -34.27 -30.73 -15.82
C ILE A 147 -34.70 -30.75 -17.29
N ASN A 148 -35.86 -30.18 -17.62
CA ASN A 148 -36.33 -30.06 -19.00
C ASN A 148 -35.58 -28.95 -19.78
N ARG A 149 -34.89 -28.05 -19.08
CA ARG A 149 -34.11 -26.95 -19.66
C ARG A 149 -32.61 -27.15 -19.41
N LYS A 150 -32.10 -28.30 -19.87
CA LYS A 150 -30.66 -28.65 -19.79
C LYS A 150 -29.76 -27.60 -20.46
N ASP A 151 -30.27 -26.88 -21.45
CA ASP A 151 -29.59 -25.76 -22.10
C ASP A 151 -29.20 -24.67 -21.09
N LEU A 152 -30.15 -24.24 -20.24
CA LEU A 152 -29.89 -23.26 -19.17
C LEU A 152 -29.13 -23.88 -18.01
N LEU A 153 -29.49 -25.12 -17.65
CA LEU A 153 -28.89 -25.82 -16.50
C LEU A 153 -27.40 -26.12 -16.71
N SER A 154 -26.98 -26.27 -17.98
CA SER A 154 -25.58 -26.46 -18.37
C SER A 154 -24.68 -25.26 -18.02
N GLU A 155 -25.22 -24.08 -17.73
CA GLU A 155 -24.41 -22.95 -17.21
C GLU A 155 -23.87 -23.26 -15.81
N PHE A 156 -24.63 -24.01 -15.01
CA PHE A 156 -24.35 -24.27 -13.60
C PHE A 156 -23.72 -25.64 -13.35
N TYR A 157 -24.05 -26.64 -14.17
CA TYR A 157 -23.64 -28.04 -13.97
C TYR A 157 -22.68 -28.53 -15.04
N GLU A 158 -21.80 -29.45 -14.66
CA GLU A 158 -21.02 -30.27 -15.57
C GLU A 158 -21.93 -31.26 -16.32
N PRO A 159 -21.58 -31.69 -17.55
CA PRO A 159 -22.44 -32.56 -18.35
C PRO A 159 -22.82 -33.88 -17.65
N ASN A 160 -21.93 -34.42 -16.84
CA ASN A 160 -22.10 -35.67 -16.09
C ASN A 160 -22.67 -35.48 -14.67
N ALA A 161 -23.20 -34.30 -14.37
CA ALA A 161 -23.86 -34.00 -13.10
C ALA A 161 -25.19 -34.75 -12.95
N LEU A 162 -25.65 -34.93 -11.71
CA LEU A 162 -26.87 -35.68 -11.41
C LEU A 162 -28.10 -35.07 -12.09
N MET A 163 -28.24 -33.74 -12.01
CA MET A 163 -29.36 -33.01 -12.60
C MET A 163 -29.31 -32.94 -14.14
N MET A 164 -28.18 -33.34 -14.74
CA MET A 164 -27.97 -33.35 -16.19
C MET A 164 -28.19 -34.74 -16.81
N GLU A 165 -28.28 -35.79 -15.99
CA GLU A 165 -28.38 -37.19 -16.38
C GLU A 165 -29.77 -37.78 -16.04
N GLU A 166 -29.98 -39.07 -16.35
CA GLU A 166 -31.27 -39.76 -16.16
C GLU A 166 -31.69 -39.81 -14.68
N GLU A 167 -30.73 -39.89 -13.76
CA GLU A 167 -30.99 -39.97 -12.32
C GLU A 167 -31.76 -38.74 -11.82
N GLY A 168 -31.46 -37.53 -12.33
CA GLY A 168 -32.18 -36.31 -11.99
C GLY A 168 -33.65 -36.34 -12.42
N ALA A 169 -33.96 -36.98 -13.56
CA ALA A 169 -35.32 -37.17 -14.03
C ALA A 169 -36.09 -38.17 -13.17
N ILE A 170 -35.44 -39.26 -12.75
CA ILE A 170 -36.01 -40.26 -11.84
C ILE A 170 -36.35 -39.62 -10.50
N ILE A 171 -35.42 -38.89 -9.88
CA ILE A 171 -35.65 -38.19 -8.61
C ILE A 171 -36.83 -37.21 -8.75
N SER A 172 -36.86 -36.41 -9.82
CA SER A 172 -37.95 -35.45 -10.06
C SER A 172 -39.32 -36.14 -10.17
N GLY A 173 -39.37 -37.33 -10.79
CA GLY A 173 -40.59 -38.16 -10.83
C GLY A 173 -41.01 -38.68 -9.46
N LEU A 174 -40.06 -39.13 -8.63
CA LEU A 174 -40.33 -39.62 -7.27
C LEU A 174 -40.84 -38.52 -6.34
N LEU A 175 -40.38 -37.27 -6.52
CA LEU A 175 -40.82 -36.12 -5.73
C LEU A 175 -42.34 -35.86 -5.84
N VAL A 176 -43.01 -36.34 -6.88
CA VAL A 176 -44.48 -36.20 -7.02
C VAL A 176 -45.21 -36.84 -5.85
N GLY A 177 -44.67 -37.93 -5.29
CA GLY A 177 -45.23 -38.60 -4.11
C GLY A 177 -45.25 -37.71 -2.87
N LEU A 178 -44.40 -36.68 -2.79
CA LEU A 178 -44.34 -35.76 -1.66
C LEU A 178 -45.50 -34.77 -1.63
N ASN A 179 -46.27 -34.62 -2.71
CA ASN A 179 -47.40 -33.69 -2.76
C ASN A 179 -48.49 -34.03 -1.71
N VAL A 180 -48.54 -35.28 -1.25
CA VAL A 180 -49.47 -35.74 -0.20
C VAL A 180 -49.07 -35.25 1.20
N ILE A 181 -47.82 -34.83 1.38
CA ILE A 181 -47.31 -34.38 2.68
C ILE A 181 -47.87 -33.00 2.99
N ASP A 182 -48.36 -32.83 4.22
CA ASP A 182 -48.70 -31.52 4.77
C ASP A 182 -47.58 -31.07 5.71
N ALA A 183 -47.00 -29.90 5.44
CA ALA A 183 -45.85 -29.40 6.18
C ALA A 183 -45.99 -27.89 6.39
N ASN A 184 -45.60 -27.42 7.57
CA ASN A 184 -45.61 -26.00 7.90
C ASN A 184 -44.33 -25.63 8.65
N PHE A 185 -43.48 -24.81 8.01
CA PHE A 185 -42.15 -24.47 8.53
C PHE A 185 -42.13 -23.08 9.14
N CYS A 186 -41.75 -22.99 10.41
CA CYS A 186 -41.32 -21.74 11.02
C CYS A 186 -39.82 -21.56 10.73
N MET A 187 -39.49 -20.84 9.66
CA MET A 187 -38.09 -20.62 9.27
C MET A 187 -37.49 -19.44 10.04
N LYS A 188 -36.38 -19.66 10.73
CA LYS A 188 -35.49 -18.61 11.22
C LYS A 188 -34.27 -18.56 10.30
N GLY A 189 -33.99 -17.40 9.70
CA GLY A 189 -32.96 -17.28 8.65
C GLY A 189 -31.55 -17.66 9.11
N GLU A 190 -31.19 -17.38 10.36
CA GLU A 190 -29.84 -17.61 10.91
C GLU A 190 -29.48 -19.10 11.04
N ASP A 191 -30.47 -19.96 11.33
CA ASP A 191 -30.27 -21.41 11.49
C ASP A 191 -29.95 -22.08 10.14
N LEU A 192 -30.51 -21.55 9.04
CA LEU A 192 -30.35 -22.12 7.70
C LEU A 192 -28.97 -21.85 7.08
N ASP A 193 -28.30 -20.76 7.48
CA ASP A 193 -26.97 -20.42 6.99
C ASP A 193 -25.87 -21.30 7.61
N SER A 194 -26.06 -21.72 8.86
CA SER A 194 -25.06 -22.46 9.65
C SER A 194 -25.26 -23.97 9.64
N GLN A 195 -26.41 -24.47 9.19
CA GLN A 195 -26.73 -25.90 9.18
C GLN A 195 -25.70 -26.69 8.35
N VAL A 196 -25.13 -27.75 8.93
CA VAL A 196 -24.33 -28.74 8.18
C VAL A 196 -25.19 -29.98 8.05
N GLY A 197 -25.65 -30.27 6.83
CA GLY A 197 -26.46 -31.45 6.56
C GLY A 197 -25.58 -32.69 6.51
N VAL A 198 -25.64 -33.55 7.52
CA VAL A 198 -25.04 -34.89 7.51
C VAL A 198 -26.15 -35.90 7.23
N ILE A 199 -25.90 -36.83 6.31
CA ILE A 199 -26.83 -37.93 6.02
C ILE A 199 -26.68 -38.97 7.13
N ASP A 200 -27.75 -39.18 7.92
CA ASP A 200 -27.78 -40.26 8.91
C ASP A 200 -28.17 -41.60 8.25
N PHE A 201 -27.20 -42.49 8.10
CA PHE A 201 -27.42 -43.82 7.52
C PHE A 201 -28.12 -44.79 8.47
N SER A 202 -28.12 -44.53 9.79
CA SER A 202 -28.75 -45.43 10.77
C SER A 202 -30.24 -45.62 10.53
N MET A 203 -30.88 -44.62 9.93
CA MET A 203 -32.29 -44.63 9.53
C MET A 203 -32.60 -45.66 8.42
N TYR A 204 -31.62 -46.00 7.58
CA TYR A 204 -31.81 -46.95 6.47
C TYR A 204 -31.23 -48.33 6.77
N LEU A 205 -30.39 -48.43 7.80
CA LEU A 205 -29.77 -49.69 8.23
C LEU A 205 -30.68 -50.51 9.16
N LYS A 206 -31.80 -49.93 9.62
CA LYS A 206 -32.79 -50.62 10.44
C LYS A 206 -33.96 -51.13 9.58
N GLU A 207 -34.07 -52.45 9.56
CA GLU A 207 -35.25 -53.27 9.25
C GLU A 207 -35.49 -53.63 7.77
N GLY A 208 -35.05 -54.85 7.42
CA GLY A 208 -35.89 -55.75 6.64
C GLY A 208 -36.56 -56.75 7.60
N PRO A 209 -37.85 -57.12 7.44
CA PRO A 209 -38.41 -58.24 8.16
C PRO A 209 -37.61 -59.50 7.79
N ILE A 210 -37.13 -60.22 8.80
CA ILE A 210 -36.48 -61.53 8.66
C ILE A 210 -37.55 -62.52 8.16
N ALA A 211 -37.86 -62.44 6.88
CA ALA A 211 -38.75 -63.35 6.20
C ALA A 211 -37.96 -64.64 5.94
N LYS A 212 -37.93 -65.53 6.93
CA LYS A 212 -37.43 -66.92 6.84
C LYS A 212 -36.27 -67.11 5.86
N SER A 213 -35.15 -66.43 6.10
CA SER A 213 -33.88 -66.76 5.46
C SER A 213 -33.31 -68.02 6.12
N SER A 214 -32.65 -68.87 5.34
CA SER A 214 -32.01 -70.09 5.86
C SER A 214 -30.89 -69.74 6.83
N GLU A 215 -30.52 -70.62 7.78
CA GLU A 215 -29.42 -70.37 8.73
C GLU A 215 -28.11 -69.98 8.02
N GLU A 216 -27.85 -70.52 6.82
CA GLU A 216 -26.70 -70.14 5.96
C GLU A 216 -26.78 -68.71 5.42
N ASP A 217 -27.98 -68.20 5.12
CA ASP A 217 -28.15 -66.82 4.64
C ASP A 217 -27.92 -65.82 5.77
N VAL A 218 -28.35 -66.17 7.00
CA VAL A 218 -28.12 -65.35 8.20
C VAL A 218 -26.63 -65.30 8.55
N GLU A 219 -25.90 -66.42 8.42
CA GLU A 219 -24.46 -66.48 8.69
C GLU A 219 -23.65 -65.66 7.69
N LYS A 220 -23.96 -65.77 6.39
CA LYS A 220 -23.34 -64.92 5.34
C LYS A 220 -23.64 -63.44 5.54
N GLU A 221 -24.87 -63.10 5.91
CA GLU A 221 -25.24 -61.71 6.18
C GLU A 221 -24.51 -61.17 7.42
N LEU A 222 -24.31 -62.00 8.45
CA LEU A 222 -23.52 -61.65 9.62
C LEU A 222 -22.04 -61.43 9.29
N GLU A 223 -21.42 -62.29 8.46
CA GLU A 223 -20.04 -62.10 7.99
C GLU A 223 -19.87 -60.79 7.23
N VAL A 224 -20.82 -60.46 6.34
CA VAL A 224 -20.83 -59.19 5.60
C VAL A 224 -20.99 -58.01 6.57
N GLN A 225 -21.89 -58.10 7.55
CA GLN A 225 -22.05 -57.05 8.56
C GLN A 225 -20.80 -56.85 9.42
N ILE A 226 -20.10 -57.93 9.79
CA ILE A 226 -18.83 -57.85 10.52
C ILE A 226 -17.76 -57.16 9.67
N GLY A 227 -17.65 -57.54 8.39
CA GLY A 227 -16.73 -56.90 7.44
C GLY A 227 -17.01 -55.41 7.28
N MET A 228 -18.27 -55.03 7.04
CA MET A 228 -18.69 -53.63 6.94
C MET A 228 -18.40 -52.84 8.22
N LYS A 229 -18.62 -53.44 9.39
CA LYS A 229 -18.32 -52.79 10.68
C LYS A 229 -16.82 -52.52 10.84
N GLN A 230 -15.97 -53.49 10.50
CA GLN A 230 -14.51 -53.32 10.57
C GLN A 230 -14.02 -52.25 9.59
N GLU A 231 -14.52 -52.24 8.36
CA GLU A 231 -14.20 -51.20 7.37
C GLU A 231 -14.64 -49.81 7.84
N MET A 232 -15.85 -49.70 8.39
CA MET A 232 -16.37 -48.45 8.95
C MET A 232 -15.51 -47.95 10.11
N GLU A 233 -15.11 -48.85 11.02
CA GLU A 233 -14.26 -48.49 12.16
C GLU A 233 -12.87 -48.02 11.71
N MET A 234 -12.27 -48.67 10.71
CA MET A 234 -11.01 -48.25 10.13
C MET A 234 -11.14 -46.88 9.43
N ALA A 235 -12.20 -46.68 8.65
CA ALA A 235 -12.47 -45.39 8.00
C ALA A 235 -12.68 -44.26 9.01
N MET A 236 -13.39 -44.54 10.12
CA MET A 236 -13.61 -43.57 11.20
C MET A 236 -12.30 -43.18 11.87
N LYS A 237 -11.43 -44.14 12.21
CA LYS A 237 -10.10 -43.86 12.78
C LYS A 237 -9.22 -43.02 11.84
N MET A 238 -9.28 -43.29 10.54
CA MET A 238 -8.56 -42.49 9.55
C MET A 238 -9.09 -41.06 9.47
N LEU A 239 -10.41 -40.88 9.53
CA LEU A 239 -11.05 -39.57 9.55
C LEU A 239 -10.70 -38.79 10.81
N ASP A 240 -10.74 -39.41 11.98
CA ASP A 240 -10.36 -38.79 13.25
C ASP A 240 -8.91 -38.28 13.20
N ARG A 241 -8.01 -39.08 12.61
CA ARG A 241 -6.62 -38.66 12.40
C ARG A 241 -6.50 -37.45 11.48
N ASP A 242 -7.18 -37.45 10.33
CA ASP A 242 -7.17 -36.31 9.41
C ASP A 242 -7.74 -35.04 10.09
N VAL A 243 -8.84 -35.18 10.83
CA VAL A 243 -9.42 -34.06 11.59
C VAL A 243 -8.42 -33.49 12.59
N CYS A 244 -7.73 -34.33 13.35
CA CYS A 244 -6.67 -33.90 14.28
C CYS A 244 -5.54 -33.16 13.54
N GLU A 245 -5.02 -33.73 12.46
CA GLU A 245 -3.95 -33.12 11.64
C GLU A 245 -4.38 -31.74 11.08
N LYS A 246 -5.61 -31.61 10.58
CA LYS A 246 -6.16 -30.32 10.12
C LYS A 246 -6.32 -29.32 11.24
N GLN A 247 -6.74 -29.78 12.43
CA GLN A 247 -6.92 -28.91 13.59
C GLN A 247 -5.58 -28.33 14.06
N GLU A 248 -4.52 -29.14 14.08
CA GLU A 248 -3.16 -28.68 14.39
C GLU A 248 -2.66 -27.64 13.38
N ALA A 249 -2.86 -27.89 12.08
CA ALA A 249 -2.51 -26.93 11.04
C ALA A 249 -3.27 -25.60 11.17
N LEU A 250 -4.55 -25.65 11.55
CA LEU A 250 -5.35 -24.45 11.82
C LEU A 250 -4.82 -23.65 13.02
N VAL A 251 -4.40 -24.33 14.10
CA VAL A 251 -3.79 -23.67 15.25
C VAL A 251 -2.48 -22.99 14.85
N ALA A 252 -1.62 -23.67 14.08
CA ALA A 252 -0.37 -23.08 13.59
C ALA A 252 -0.61 -21.84 12.71
N LEU A 253 -1.58 -21.88 11.80
CA LEU A 253 -1.94 -20.73 10.96
C LEU A 253 -2.50 -19.55 11.78
N ARG A 254 -3.30 -19.82 12.83
CA ARG A 254 -3.77 -18.77 13.74
C ARG A 254 -2.61 -18.10 14.46
N GLN A 255 -1.63 -18.86 14.93
CA GLN A 255 -0.44 -18.31 15.56
C GLN A 255 0.35 -17.41 14.59
N GLN A 256 0.56 -17.84 13.35
CA GLN A 256 1.23 -17.02 12.33
C GLN A 256 0.50 -15.69 12.06
N LEU A 257 -0.83 -15.69 12.11
CA LEU A 257 -1.63 -14.48 11.94
C LEU A 257 -1.41 -13.49 13.09
N ASP A 258 -1.29 -13.98 14.32
CA ASP A 258 -1.03 -13.17 15.51
C ASP A 258 0.40 -12.58 15.48
N ASP A 259 1.39 -13.37 15.07
CA ASP A 259 2.76 -12.90 14.87
C ASP A 259 2.82 -11.78 13.81
N LEU A 260 2.08 -11.92 12.70
CA LEU A 260 1.98 -10.89 11.67
C LEU A 260 1.32 -9.59 12.20
N ARG A 261 0.32 -9.71 13.08
CA ARG A 261 -0.30 -8.53 13.72
C ARG A 261 0.69 -7.81 14.63
N ALA A 262 1.49 -8.56 15.40
CA ALA A 262 2.54 -7.99 16.25
C ALA A 262 3.59 -7.27 15.40
N LEU A 263 4.08 -7.91 14.32
CA LEU A 263 5.05 -7.31 13.40
C LEU A 263 4.49 -6.04 12.74
N LYS A 264 3.24 -6.05 12.31
CA LYS A 264 2.56 -4.87 11.76
C LYS A 264 2.56 -3.70 12.75
N HIS A 265 2.28 -3.98 14.02
CA HIS A 265 2.26 -2.95 15.05
C HIS A 265 3.65 -2.36 15.29
N GLU A 266 4.68 -3.20 15.38
CA GLU A 266 6.07 -2.76 15.53
C GLU A 266 6.54 -1.91 14.34
N LEU A 267 6.25 -2.34 13.11
CA LEU A 267 6.61 -1.59 11.90
C LEU A 267 5.87 -0.25 11.84
N SER A 268 4.59 -0.21 12.22
CA SER A 268 3.83 1.04 12.28
C SER A 268 4.43 2.02 13.29
N PHE A 269 4.86 1.53 14.45
CA PHE A 269 5.52 2.35 15.47
C PHE A 269 6.87 2.90 14.97
N LYS A 270 7.71 2.07 14.36
CA LYS A 270 8.99 2.51 13.76
C LYS A 270 8.80 3.51 12.62
N LEU A 271 7.78 3.33 11.80
CA LEU A 271 7.45 4.27 10.73
C LEU A 271 7.06 5.64 11.31
N GLN A 272 6.23 5.65 12.34
CA GLN A 272 5.81 6.89 13.01
C GLN A 272 6.98 7.63 13.67
N SER A 273 7.91 6.91 14.31
CA SER A 273 9.10 7.55 14.91
C SER A 273 10.04 8.13 13.86
N SER A 274 10.24 7.41 12.75
CA SER A 274 11.02 7.89 11.61
C SER A 274 10.40 9.13 10.95
N ASP A 275 9.07 9.14 10.79
CA ASP A 275 8.34 10.27 10.21
C ASP A 275 8.47 11.54 11.07
N LEU A 276 8.47 11.39 12.41
CA LEU A 276 8.74 12.49 13.33
C LEU A 276 10.17 13.00 13.21
N ALA A 277 11.17 12.11 13.12
CA ALA A 277 12.57 12.48 12.95
C ALA A 277 12.81 13.20 11.61
N LEU A 278 12.15 12.76 10.53
CA LEU A 278 12.20 13.42 9.22
C LEU A 278 11.60 14.83 9.27
N LYS A 279 10.46 15.01 9.96
CA LYS A 279 9.87 16.35 10.15
C LYS A 279 10.82 17.31 10.86
N GLN A 280 11.46 16.85 11.94
CA GLN A 280 12.47 17.65 12.66
C GLN A 280 13.67 18.00 11.76
N LYS A 281 14.16 17.04 10.97
CA LYS A 281 15.27 17.27 10.03
C LYS A 281 14.91 18.28 8.94
N ASN A 282 13.70 18.19 8.38
CA ASN A 282 13.21 19.11 7.37
C ASN A 282 13.07 20.54 7.92
N GLU A 283 12.57 20.68 9.14
CA GLU A 283 12.49 22.00 9.80
C GLU A 283 13.88 22.61 10.01
N LEU A 284 14.85 21.82 10.48
CA LEU A 284 16.23 22.27 10.63
C LEU A 284 16.83 22.68 9.27
N ASN A 285 16.57 21.90 8.22
CA ASN A 285 17.05 22.21 6.87
C ASN A 285 16.47 23.53 6.35
N SER A 286 15.17 23.77 6.55
CA SER A 286 14.52 25.03 6.17
C SER A 286 15.12 26.23 6.90
N ARG A 287 15.40 26.10 8.22
CA ARG A 287 16.09 27.14 9.00
C ARG A 287 17.51 27.42 8.50
N LEU A 288 18.23 26.40 8.06
CA LEU A 288 19.58 26.54 7.50
C LEU A 288 19.55 27.19 6.11
N GLU A 289 18.57 26.85 5.28
CA GLU A 289 18.35 27.50 3.98
C GLU A 289 18.04 28.98 4.16
N GLU A 290 17.19 29.33 5.12
CA GLU A 290 16.88 30.73 5.43
C GLU A 290 18.13 31.51 5.87
N LYS A 291 18.94 30.94 6.79
CA LYS A 291 20.22 31.56 7.18
C LYS A 291 21.19 31.70 6.01
N THR A 292 21.25 30.71 5.14
CA THR A 292 22.09 30.75 3.94
C THR A 292 21.66 31.90 3.02
N ASN A 293 20.36 32.06 2.81
CA ASN A 293 19.79 33.14 2.00
C ASN A 293 20.05 34.53 2.63
N GLN A 294 19.86 34.66 3.95
CA GLN A 294 20.18 35.89 4.70
C GLN A 294 21.67 36.24 4.60
N MET A 295 22.55 35.24 4.72
CA MET A 295 23.99 35.41 4.59
C MET A 295 24.37 35.84 3.17
N ALA A 296 23.78 35.22 2.14
CA ALA A 296 24.00 35.60 0.75
C ALA A 296 23.56 37.05 0.46
N ALA A 297 22.43 37.49 1.03
CA ALA A 297 21.97 38.87 0.93
C ALA A 297 22.95 39.85 1.59
N THR A 298 23.43 39.52 2.80
CA THR A 298 24.42 40.32 3.53
C THR A 298 25.73 40.43 2.75
N ILE A 299 26.22 39.33 2.17
CA ILE A 299 27.43 39.31 1.33
C ILE A 299 27.24 40.24 0.13
N LYS A 300 26.13 40.14 -0.61
CA LYS A 300 25.84 41.03 -1.74
C LYS A 300 25.83 42.51 -1.33
N GLN A 301 25.26 42.82 -0.17
CA GLN A 301 25.24 44.19 0.37
C GLN A 301 26.66 44.68 0.70
N LEU A 302 27.47 43.84 1.36
CA LEU A 302 28.87 44.17 1.67
C LEU A 302 29.71 44.36 0.42
N GLU A 303 29.57 43.51 -0.58
CA GLU A 303 30.24 43.67 -1.87
C GLU A 303 29.85 44.96 -2.59
N HIS A 304 28.57 45.34 -2.55
CA HIS A 304 28.12 46.61 -3.14
C HIS A 304 28.75 47.81 -2.44
N ARG A 305 28.78 47.80 -1.10
CA ARG A 305 29.44 48.85 -0.30
C ARG A 305 30.94 48.92 -0.58
N LEU A 306 31.61 47.77 -0.67
CA LEU A 306 33.03 47.71 -1.00
C LEU A 306 33.30 48.28 -2.40
N ARG A 307 32.51 47.90 -3.41
CA ARG A 307 32.60 48.46 -4.77
C ARG A 307 32.41 49.98 -4.79
N GLY A 308 31.46 50.49 -3.99
CA GLY A 308 31.25 51.94 -3.81
C GLY A 308 32.49 52.62 -3.23
N ALA A 309 32.96 52.16 -2.08
CA ALA A 309 34.14 52.72 -1.42
C ALA A 309 35.41 52.66 -2.28
N VAL A 310 35.57 51.62 -3.09
CA VAL A 310 36.69 51.51 -4.04
C VAL A 310 36.60 52.57 -5.13
N ARG A 311 35.41 52.83 -5.70
CA ARG A 311 35.22 53.90 -6.68
C ARG A 311 35.50 55.27 -6.08
N ASP A 312 34.91 55.57 -4.93
CA ASP A 312 35.10 56.85 -4.24
C ASP A 312 36.59 57.10 -3.94
N ARG A 313 37.33 56.04 -3.55
CA ARG A 313 38.79 56.11 -3.35
C ARG A 313 39.53 56.43 -4.66
N LEU A 314 39.18 55.77 -5.77
CA LEU A 314 39.82 56.01 -7.07
C LEU A 314 39.54 57.43 -7.57
N ASP A 315 38.31 57.92 -7.44
CA ASP A 315 37.93 59.28 -7.81
C ASP A 315 38.68 60.31 -6.96
N ALA A 316 38.82 60.07 -5.65
CA ALA A 316 39.62 60.90 -4.75
C ALA A 316 41.12 60.86 -5.08
N GLU A 317 41.66 59.70 -5.46
CA GLU A 317 43.05 59.55 -5.90
C GLU A 317 43.33 60.33 -7.19
N GLU A 318 42.40 60.27 -8.15
CA GLU A 318 42.50 61.00 -9.41
C GLU A 318 42.37 62.50 -9.21
N ALA A 319 41.41 62.96 -8.38
CA ALA A 319 41.28 64.36 -8.00
C ALA A 319 42.56 64.88 -7.32
N ASN A 320 43.15 64.08 -6.41
CA ASN A 320 44.44 64.40 -5.80
C ASN A 320 45.59 64.44 -6.80
N ARG A 321 45.58 63.57 -7.82
CA ARG A 321 46.59 63.54 -8.89
C ARG A 321 46.51 64.82 -9.73
N LEU A 322 45.31 65.18 -10.18
CA LEU A 322 45.05 66.41 -10.95
C LEU A 322 45.42 67.66 -10.12
N PHE A 323 45.02 67.70 -8.86
CA PHE A 323 45.41 68.78 -7.95
C PHE A 323 46.94 68.92 -7.83
N LYS A 324 47.66 67.81 -7.65
CA LYS A 324 49.13 67.84 -7.59
C LYS A 324 49.75 68.32 -8.91
N GLN A 325 49.17 67.96 -10.05
CA GLN A 325 49.60 68.43 -11.36
C GLN A 325 49.39 69.94 -11.51
N ASP A 326 48.19 70.44 -11.25
CA ASP A 326 47.86 71.87 -11.32
C ASP A 326 48.78 72.71 -10.40
N PHE A 327 49.05 72.22 -9.20
CA PHE A 327 49.99 72.85 -8.28
C PHE A 327 51.42 72.81 -8.81
N GLY A 328 51.86 71.69 -9.40
CA GLY A 328 53.16 71.55 -10.06
C GLY A 328 53.33 72.56 -11.19
N ASP A 329 52.37 72.63 -12.10
CA ASP A 329 52.35 73.55 -13.25
C ASP A 329 52.37 75.01 -12.78
N LYS A 330 51.65 75.34 -11.69
CA LYS A 330 51.66 76.68 -11.10
C LYS A 330 53.02 77.03 -10.49
N ILE A 331 53.66 76.09 -9.80
CA ILE A 331 55.01 76.26 -9.25
C ILE A 331 55.99 76.51 -10.38
N GLU A 332 55.95 75.72 -11.45
CA GLU A 332 56.84 75.88 -12.61
C GLU A 332 56.64 77.23 -13.29
N SER A 333 55.39 77.65 -13.50
CA SER A 333 55.03 78.97 -14.03
C SER A 333 55.59 80.11 -13.17
N LEU A 334 55.44 80.03 -11.84
CA LEU A 334 56.00 81.02 -10.91
C LEU A 334 57.54 81.00 -10.90
N GLN A 335 58.16 79.81 -11.01
CA GLN A 335 59.61 79.67 -11.07
C GLN A 335 60.18 80.37 -12.32
N MET A 336 59.55 80.16 -13.48
CA MET A 336 59.90 80.84 -14.73
C MET A 336 59.76 82.37 -14.62
N GLU A 337 58.69 82.85 -13.97
CA GLU A 337 58.48 84.28 -13.75
C GLU A 337 59.55 84.89 -12.83
N VAL A 338 59.90 84.19 -11.73
CA VAL A 338 60.99 84.59 -10.83
C VAL A 338 62.32 84.65 -11.59
N ASP A 339 62.62 83.66 -12.42
CA ASP A 339 63.85 83.64 -13.23
C ASP A 339 63.87 84.75 -14.29
N ARG A 340 62.72 85.07 -14.89
CA ARG A 340 62.56 86.22 -15.81
C ARG A 340 62.85 87.53 -15.10
N LEU A 341 62.25 87.75 -13.92
CA LEU A 341 62.49 88.95 -13.11
C LEU A 341 63.94 89.05 -12.64
N ARG A 342 64.57 87.94 -12.24
CA ARG A 342 66.00 87.90 -11.90
C ARG A 342 66.89 88.32 -13.08
N LYS A 343 66.61 87.82 -14.29
CA LYS A 343 67.32 88.23 -15.51
C LYS A 343 67.14 89.73 -15.79
N GLN A 344 65.94 90.28 -15.57
CA GLN A 344 65.68 91.71 -15.70
C GLN A 344 66.46 92.52 -14.66
N CYS A 345 66.46 92.14 -13.38
CA CYS A 345 67.27 92.80 -12.35
C CYS A 345 68.76 92.81 -12.71
N LEU A 346 69.31 91.67 -13.14
CA LEU A 346 70.71 91.57 -13.58
C LEU A 346 71.01 92.44 -14.80
N HIS A 347 70.05 92.60 -15.72
CA HIS A 347 70.18 93.50 -16.87
C HIS A 347 70.25 94.96 -16.41
N TYR A 348 69.30 95.39 -15.56
CA TYR A 348 69.29 96.75 -15.02
C TYR A 348 70.53 97.07 -14.17
N GLU A 349 71.04 96.12 -13.38
CA GLU A 349 72.30 96.28 -12.64
C GLU A 349 73.50 96.48 -13.57
N LYS A 350 73.57 95.75 -14.69
CA LYS A 350 74.62 95.93 -15.70
C LYS A 350 74.52 97.30 -16.37
N GLU A 351 73.32 97.77 -16.67
CA GLU A 351 73.10 99.10 -17.22
C GLU A 351 73.51 100.20 -16.22
N GLN A 352 73.15 100.08 -14.93
CA GLN A 352 73.63 101.01 -13.89
C GLN A 352 75.16 101.04 -13.76
N LYS A 353 75.83 99.88 -13.87
CA LYS A 353 77.30 99.80 -13.84
C LYS A 353 77.95 100.42 -15.08
N LYS A 354 77.29 100.40 -16.23
CA LYS A 354 77.76 101.11 -17.44
C LYS A 354 77.53 102.63 -17.32
N GLU A 355 76.40 103.05 -16.76
CA GLU A 355 76.07 104.44 -16.45
C GLU A 355 77.10 105.04 -15.47
N ALA A 356 77.48 104.29 -14.43
CA ALA A 356 78.48 104.68 -13.43
C ALA A 356 79.90 104.85 -14.02
N LYS A 357 80.23 104.17 -15.12
CA LYS A 357 81.53 104.29 -15.81
C LYS A 357 81.64 105.49 -16.76
N ARG A 358 80.57 106.27 -16.96
CA ARG A 358 80.55 107.43 -17.88
C ARG A 358 80.70 108.80 -17.19
N ARG A 359 81.02 108.87 -15.89
CA ARG A 359 81.27 110.15 -15.18
C ARG A 359 82.61 110.16 -14.44
N PRO A 360 83.44 111.23 -14.51
CA PRO A 360 84.70 111.30 -13.78
C PRO A 360 84.54 111.90 -12.36
N SER A 361 85.12 111.15 -11.41
CA SER A 361 85.69 111.45 -10.08
C SER A 361 85.02 112.42 -9.10
N GLY A 362 84.78 111.91 -7.88
CA GLY A 362 84.67 112.72 -6.66
C GLY A 362 84.19 111.95 -5.41
N ASN A 363 85.13 111.37 -4.67
CA ASN A 363 85.08 110.88 -3.28
C ASN A 363 84.25 109.65 -2.86
N GLN A 364 84.98 108.70 -2.27
CA GLN A 364 84.53 107.50 -1.56
C GLN A 364 83.94 107.85 -0.18
N ILE A 365 82.77 107.29 0.11
CA ILE A 365 82.49 106.63 1.38
C ILE A 365 81.83 105.29 1.04
N VAL A 366 82.60 104.21 1.25
CA VAL A 366 82.11 102.84 1.22
C VAL A 366 81.30 102.61 2.49
N LYS A 367 80.02 102.26 2.34
CA LYS A 367 79.34 101.38 3.28
C LYS A 367 78.68 100.27 2.50
N GLU A 368 79.09 99.07 2.86
CA GLU A 368 78.77 97.78 2.27
C GLU A 368 77.27 97.59 2.08
N VAL A 369 76.90 97.22 0.87
CA VAL A 369 75.62 96.57 0.58
C VAL A 369 75.69 95.20 1.27
N PRO A 370 74.73 94.83 2.14
CA PRO A 370 74.66 93.46 2.60
C PRO A 370 74.36 92.59 1.38
N GLU A 371 75.35 91.80 1.00
CA GLU A 371 75.25 90.73 0.02
C GLU A 371 74.33 89.65 0.60
N ASN A 372 73.01 89.89 0.59
CA ASN A 372 72.07 88.83 0.90
C ASN A 372 71.95 87.96 -0.34
N LYS A 373 72.84 86.96 -0.39
CA LYS A 373 72.85 85.88 -1.37
C LYS A 373 71.41 85.38 -1.53
N TYR A 374 70.84 85.62 -2.71
CA TYR A 374 69.66 84.88 -3.17
C TYR A 374 70.03 83.40 -3.15
N SER A 375 69.78 82.74 -2.03
CA SER A 375 69.73 81.30 -1.98
C SER A 375 68.60 80.90 -2.92
N PRO A 376 68.81 79.98 -3.87
CA PRO A 376 67.68 79.39 -4.59
C PRO A 376 66.74 78.87 -3.53
N LEU A 377 65.47 79.27 -3.57
CA LEU A 377 64.46 78.66 -2.71
C LEU A 377 64.49 77.16 -3.03
N ARG A 378 65.14 76.37 -2.17
CA ARG A 378 65.11 74.91 -2.26
C ARG A 378 63.71 74.51 -1.81
N ILE A 379 62.82 74.33 -2.78
CA ILE A 379 61.48 73.74 -2.60
C ILE A 379 61.47 72.18 -2.48
N PRO A 380 62.50 71.43 -2.02
CA PRO A 380 62.28 70.00 -1.73
C PRO A 380 61.62 69.68 -0.38
N HIS A 381 61.68 70.55 0.65
CA HIS A 381 61.40 70.09 2.03
C HIS A 381 60.02 70.44 2.60
N LEU A 382 59.28 71.38 2.01
CA LEU A 382 57.94 71.75 2.49
C LEU A 382 56.81 70.92 1.85
N LEU A 383 57.04 70.32 0.68
CA LEU A 383 56.10 69.39 0.04
C LEU A 383 56.04 68.02 0.75
N GLN A 384 57.15 67.57 1.36
CA GLN A 384 57.22 66.27 2.02
C GLN A 384 56.53 66.23 3.39
N LYS A 385 56.44 67.38 4.07
CA LYS A 385 55.81 67.50 5.39
C LYS A 385 54.28 67.59 5.33
N ASN A 386 53.73 68.12 4.23
CA ASN A 386 52.28 68.16 4.02
C ASN A 386 51.71 66.85 3.48
N MET A 387 52.46 66.07 2.70
CA MET A 387 52.02 64.72 2.27
C MET A 387 51.99 63.69 3.42
N SER A 388 52.79 63.89 4.46
CA SER A 388 52.81 63.00 5.64
C SER A 388 51.81 63.41 6.73
N ALA A 389 51.25 64.62 6.66
CA ALA A 389 50.24 65.12 7.61
C ALA A 389 48.80 64.67 7.28
N GLN A 390 48.49 64.36 6.01
CA GLN A 390 47.15 63.89 5.61
C GLN A 390 46.92 62.38 5.80
N ASN A 391 47.94 61.62 6.22
CA ASN A 391 47.82 60.17 6.48
C ASN A 391 47.49 59.81 7.95
N LYS A 392 47.10 60.79 8.78
CA LYS A 392 46.63 60.56 10.15
C LYS A 392 45.13 60.83 10.24
N GLY A 393 44.34 59.85 9.83
CA GLY A 393 42.90 59.90 9.93
C GLY A 393 42.27 58.56 9.60
N VAL A 394 42.59 57.51 10.36
CA VAL A 394 41.65 56.39 10.50
C VAL A 394 40.61 56.88 11.51
N PRO A 395 39.37 57.21 11.09
CA PRO A 395 38.36 57.66 12.04
C PRO A 395 38.09 56.54 13.06
N GLU A 396 37.84 56.92 14.32
CA GLU A 396 37.73 55.98 15.46
C GLU A 396 36.70 54.86 15.23
N ASN A 397 35.66 55.12 14.43
CA ASN A 397 34.67 54.12 14.00
C ASN A 397 35.28 52.95 13.19
N VAL A 398 36.36 53.17 12.44
CA VAL A 398 37.06 52.12 11.67
C VAL A 398 37.98 51.31 12.58
N LYS A 399 38.62 51.92 13.58
CA LYS A 399 39.42 51.20 14.58
C LYS A 399 38.53 50.34 15.49
N GLN A 400 37.37 50.85 15.86
CA GLN A 400 36.37 50.13 16.65
C GLN A 400 35.80 48.93 15.87
N ALA A 401 35.51 49.10 14.58
CA ALA A 401 35.05 48.01 13.71
C ALA A 401 36.11 46.89 13.52
N VAL A 402 37.40 47.24 13.45
CA VAL A 402 38.50 46.27 13.36
C VAL A 402 38.70 45.52 14.68
N ASN A 403 38.54 46.18 15.83
CA ASN A 403 38.61 45.53 17.14
C ASN A 403 37.42 44.59 17.40
N GLU A 404 36.21 44.93 16.95
CA GLU A 404 35.04 44.05 17.02
C GLU A 404 35.18 42.81 16.12
N MET A 405 35.77 42.96 14.92
CA MET A 405 36.09 41.81 14.05
C MET A 405 37.13 40.87 14.67
N ASN A 406 38.17 41.40 15.32
CA ASN A 406 39.21 40.58 15.96
C ASN A 406 38.72 39.87 17.23
N SER A 407 37.82 40.47 18.01
CA SER A 407 37.18 39.82 19.17
C SER A 407 36.29 38.63 18.74
N THR A 408 35.60 38.75 17.61
CA THR A 408 34.71 37.71 17.09
C THR A 408 35.47 36.51 16.51
N ALA A 409 36.72 36.71 16.05
CA ALA A 409 37.59 35.65 15.54
C ALA A 409 38.21 34.80 16.68
N HIS A 410 38.51 35.40 17.83
CA HIS A 410 39.13 34.70 18.95
C HIS A 410 38.17 33.74 19.68
N ASN A 411 36.86 34.00 19.63
CA ASN A 411 35.82 33.14 20.21
C ASN A 411 35.44 31.92 19.35
N ARG A 412 36.01 31.74 18.15
CA ARG A 412 35.72 30.58 17.27
C ARG A 412 36.70 29.41 17.40
N TYR A 413 37.78 29.54 18.17
CA TYR A 413 38.80 28.49 18.30
C TYR A 413 38.67 27.61 19.55
N VAL A 414 37.60 27.76 20.36
CA VAL A 414 37.41 27.00 21.61
C VAL A 414 36.28 25.95 21.54
N PHE A 415 35.67 25.71 20.37
CA PHE A 415 34.58 24.73 20.23
C PHE A 415 34.78 23.77 19.04
N LEU A 416 35.95 23.15 18.93
CA LEU A 416 36.16 21.98 18.07
C LEU A 416 37.13 21.01 18.75
N ASP A 417 36.73 20.44 19.88
CA ASP A 417 37.34 19.19 20.34
C ASP A 417 36.31 18.34 21.08
N GLY A 418 35.87 17.24 20.45
CA GLY A 418 35.02 16.24 21.09
C GLY A 418 33.84 15.71 20.26
N ARG A 419 34.11 14.60 19.54
CA ARG A 419 33.19 13.53 19.07
C ARG A 419 32.58 13.64 17.66
N THR A 420 33.27 12.96 16.75
CA THR A 420 32.76 12.02 15.72
C THR A 420 31.33 12.18 15.21
N ILE A 421 31.18 12.72 13.99
CA ILE A 421 30.07 12.37 13.08
C ILE A 421 30.62 12.21 11.65
N ASN A 422 30.28 11.07 11.06
CA ASN A 422 30.62 10.61 9.71
C ASN A 422 30.43 11.68 8.61
N ALA A 423 31.43 11.82 7.77
CA ALA A 423 31.35 12.53 6.49
C ALA A 423 30.70 11.64 5.42
N PRO A 424 29.79 12.15 4.57
CA PRO A 424 29.63 11.66 3.22
C PRO A 424 30.41 12.54 2.25
N ALA A 425 31.11 11.86 1.35
CA ALA A 425 31.84 12.41 0.23
C ALA A 425 31.01 13.42 -0.59
N CYS A 426 31.59 14.57 -0.88
CA CYS A 426 31.16 15.42 -1.99
C CYS A 426 32.41 15.96 -2.69
N CYS A 427 32.96 15.16 -3.59
CA CYS A 427 33.88 15.59 -4.63
C CYS A 427 33.32 15.06 -5.94
N MET A 428 32.46 15.84 -6.57
CA MET A 428 32.20 15.73 -8.00
C MET A 428 31.51 17.01 -8.48
N TRP A 429 32.08 17.61 -9.55
CA TRP A 429 31.66 18.82 -10.31
C TRP A 429 32.04 20.14 -9.60
N PHE A 430 32.92 21.03 -10.12
CA PHE A 430 33.33 21.38 -11.49
C PHE A 430 34.85 21.54 -11.61
#